data_AF-A0A973YRC5-F1
#
_entry.id   AF-A0A973YRC5-F1
#
_cell.length_a   1.000
_cell.length_b   1.000
_cell.length_c   1.000
_cell.angle_alpha   90.00
_cell.angle_beta   90.00
_cell.angle_gamma   90.00
#
_symmetry.space_group_name_H-M   'P 1'
#
loop_
_entity.id
_entity.type
_entity.pdbx_description
1 polymer ?
#
loop_
_entity_poly.entity_id
_entity_poly.type
_entity_poly.pdbx_seq_one_letter_code
_entity_poly.pdbx_strand_id
1 'polypeptide(L)' 'MATNNRSDNNAGRGFAGMDDDKQRKIAQKGGEAVSRDREHMSEIGRKGGESSGGGHRGSQGGNQGSSGNRGGGNR' A
#
# COMPACT_ATOMS: atom_id res chain seq x y z
N MET A 1 -4.32 -37.35 20.88
CA MET A 1 -3.21 -36.80 20.06
C MET A 1 -3.84 -35.93 18.98
N ALA A 2 -3.63 -34.62 19.00
CA ALA A 2 -4.16 -33.71 17.99
C ALA A 2 -3.05 -33.37 16.99
N THR A 3 -3.11 -33.95 15.79
CA THR A 3 -2.18 -33.62 14.69
C THR A 3 -2.65 -32.36 13.99
N ASN A 4 -2.15 -31.19 14.41
CA ASN A 4 -2.40 -29.92 13.73
C ASN A 4 -1.52 -29.82 12.48
N ASN A 5 -2.00 -30.39 11.37
CA ASN A 5 -1.44 -30.14 10.05
C ASN A 5 -2.17 -28.95 9.39
N ARG A 6 -1.84 -27.72 9.82
CA ARG A 6 -2.43 -26.47 9.27
C ARG A 6 -1.43 -25.64 8.44
N SER A 7 -0.30 -26.23 8.04
CA SER A 7 0.75 -25.46 7.37
C SER A 7 0.73 -25.54 5.84
N ASP A 8 0.08 -26.54 5.25
CA ASP A 8 0.21 -26.80 3.80
C ASP A 8 -1.02 -26.42 2.95
N ASN A 9 -2.01 -25.74 3.53
CA ASN A 9 -3.23 -25.33 2.81
C ASN A 9 -3.16 -23.90 2.24
N ASN A 10 -1.97 -23.28 2.24
CA ASN A 10 -1.73 -21.96 1.63
C ASN A 10 -1.11 -22.05 0.23
N ALA A 11 -1.28 -23.17 -0.48
CA ALA A 11 -1.21 -23.16 -1.95
C ALA A 11 -2.39 -22.30 -2.41
N GLY A 12 -2.11 -21.08 -2.85
CA GLY A 12 -3.03 -19.95 -2.83
C GLY A 12 -4.48 -20.27 -3.23
N ARG A 13 -5.43 -19.84 -2.39
CA ARG A 13 -6.84 -19.87 -2.75
C ARG A 13 -7.20 -18.60 -3.51
N GLY A 14 -7.94 -18.75 -4.60
CA GLY A 14 -8.36 -17.63 -5.44
C GLY A 14 -7.23 -17.12 -6.33
N PHE A 15 -7.14 -15.80 -6.49
CA PHE A 15 -6.23 -15.16 -7.44
C PHE A 15 -4.74 -15.48 -7.16
N ALA A 16 -4.38 -15.68 -5.90
CA ALA A 16 -2.99 -15.86 -5.46
C ALA A 16 -2.43 -17.28 -5.63
N GLY A 17 -3.25 -18.28 -5.96
CA GLY A 17 -2.76 -19.62 -6.34
C GLY A 17 -3.17 -20.02 -7.74
N MET A 18 -3.43 -19.02 -8.57
CA MET A 18 -3.63 -19.21 -10.00
C MET A 18 -2.28 -19.15 -10.72
N ASP A 19 -2.16 -19.80 -11.87
CA ASP A 19 -0.95 -19.71 -12.69
C ASP A 19 -0.65 -18.27 -13.12
N ASP A 20 0.62 -17.89 -13.17
CA ASP A 20 1.07 -16.54 -13.48
C ASP A 20 0.46 -15.98 -14.78
N ASP A 21 0.38 -16.80 -15.84
CA ASP A 21 -0.20 -16.38 -17.12
C ASP A 21 -1.69 -16.06 -17.01
N LYS A 22 -2.40 -16.82 -16.18
CA LYS A 22 -3.83 -16.66 -15.94
C LYS A 22 -4.08 -15.43 -15.07
N GLN A 23 -3.26 -15.25 -14.05
CA GLN A 23 -3.25 -14.08 -13.18
C GLN A 23 -3.03 -12.80 -13.99
N ARG A 24 -2.04 -12.78 -14.89
CA ARG A 24 -1.73 -11.65 -15.78
C ARG A 24 -2.88 -11.32 -16.71
N LYS A 25 -3.49 -12.31 -17.37
CA LYS A 25 -4.65 -12.11 -18.27
C LYS A 25 -5.85 -11.52 -17.53
N ILE A 26 -6.12 -12.01 -16.32
CA ILE A 26 -7.22 -11.51 -15.49
C ILE A 26 -6.92 -10.07 -15.03
N ALA A 27 -5.70 -9.79 -14.58
CA ALA A 27 -5.28 -8.44 -14.19
C ALA A 27 -5.37 -7.45 -15.37
N GLN A 28 -4.92 -7.86 -16.57
CA GLN A 28 -4.99 -7.04 -17.78
C GLN A 28 -6.44 -6.72 -18.14
N LYS A 29 -7.32 -7.73 -18.19
CA LYS A 29 -8.74 -7.53 -18.50
C LYS A 29 -9.46 -6.67 -17.46
N GLY A 30 -9.13 -6.85 -16.18
CA GLY A 30 -9.62 -5.99 -15.10
C GLY A 30 -9.14 -4.55 -15.26
N GLY A 31 -7.86 -4.35 -15.56
CA GLY A 31 -7.27 -3.05 -15.82
C GLY A 31 -7.87 -2.35 -17.04
N GLU A 32 -8.13 -3.07 -18.13
CA GLU A 32 -8.80 -2.52 -19.32
C GLU A 32 -10.23 -2.08 -19.02
N ALA A 33 -10.99 -2.88 -18.26
CA ALA A 33 -12.35 -2.53 -17.86
C ALA A 33 -12.40 -1.25 -17.01
N VAL A 34 -11.44 -1.08 -16.10
CA VAL A 34 -11.29 0.10 -15.24
C VAL A 34 -10.74 1.31 -16.01
N SER A 35 -9.87 1.08 -17.00
CA SER A 35 -9.19 2.15 -17.76
C SER A 35 -10.11 2.91 -18.72
N ARG A 36 -11.29 2.37 -19.04
CA ARG A 36 -12.30 3.05 -19.87
C ARG A 36 -12.76 4.38 -19.28
N ASP A 37 -12.65 4.55 -17.97
CA ASP A 37 -13.01 5.78 -17.28
C ASP A 37 -11.90 6.21 -16.31
N ARG A 38 -10.71 6.41 -16.86
CA ARG A 38 -9.51 6.76 -16.08
C ARG A 38 -9.71 8.03 -15.27
N GLU A 39 -10.40 9.04 -15.80
CA GLU A 39 -10.63 10.30 -15.08
C GLU A 39 -11.54 10.09 -13.87
N HIS A 40 -12.67 9.40 -14.03
CA HIS A 40 -13.56 9.06 -12.92
C HIS A 40 -12.87 8.20 -11.87
N MET A 41 -12.09 7.19 -12.28
CA MET A 41 -11.34 6.32 -11.36
C MET A 41 -10.26 7.09 -10.60
N SER A 42 -9.59 8.04 -11.26
CA SER A 42 -8.62 8.93 -10.62
C SER A 42 -9.29 9.84 -9.59
N GLU A 43 -10.48 10.34 -9.89
CA GLU A 43 -11.27 11.14 -8.95
C GLU A 43 -11.74 10.33 -7.74
N ILE A 44 -12.24 9.10 -7.95
CA ILE A 44 -12.62 8.18 -6.87
C ILE A 44 -11.40 7.85 -6.00
N GLY A 45 -10.26 7.52 -6.62
CA GLY A 45 -9.01 7.21 -5.91
C GLY A 45 -8.52 8.39 -5.07
N ARG A 46 -8.54 9.60 -5.64
CA ARG A 46 -8.19 10.84 -4.94
C ARG A 46 -9.10 11.07 -3.74
N LYS A 47 -10.43 11.07 -3.95
CA LYS A 47 -11.42 11.27 -2.89
C LYS A 47 -11.34 10.21 -1.80
N GLY A 48 -11.09 8.95 -2.17
CA GLY A 48 -10.87 7.85 -1.24
C GLY A 48 -9.61 8.02 -0.42
N GLY A 49 -8.51 8.48 -1.02
CA GLY A 49 -7.26 8.82 -0.32
C GLY A 49 -7.42 9.99 0.65
N GLU A 50 -8.16 11.02 0.25
CA GLU A 50 -8.50 12.17 1.11
C GLU A 50 -9.36 11.75 2.30
N SER A 51 -10.35 10.87 2.07
CA SER A 51 -11.30 10.40 3.10
C SER A 51 -10.69 9.36 4.04
N SER A 52 -9.72 8.57 3.59
CA SER A 52 -9.06 7.53 4.39
C SER A 52 -7.90 8.04 5.26
N GLY A 53 -7.67 9.36 5.29
CA GLY A 53 -6.62 9.97 6.11
C GLY A 53 -5.24 10.02 5.43
N GLY A 54 -5.19 9.92 4.10
CA GLY A 54 -3.96 10.10 3.32
C GLY A 54 -3.30 11.48 3.50
N GLY A 55 -3.98 12.43 4.14
CA GLY A 55 -3.44 13.73 4.48
C GLY A 55 -2.44 13.76 5.65
N HIS A 56 -2.30 12.71 6.47
CA HIS A 56 -1.54 12.80 7.75
C HIS A 56 -0.50 11.70 7.98
N ARG A 57 0.02 11.04 6.94
CA ARG A 57 1.22 10.16 7.05
C ARG A 57 2.28 10.39 5.96
N GLY A 58 2.37 11.63 5.48
CA GLY A 58 3.47 12.09 4.61
C GLY A 58 3.88 13.54 4.83
N SER A 59 3.15 14.29 5.68
CA SER A 59 3.41 15.69 6.00
C SER A 59 3.38 15.92 7.52
N GLN A 60 4.19 15.15 8.23
CA GLN A 60 4.71 15.52 9.54
C GLN A 60 6.21 15.58 9.31
N GLY A 61 6.71 16.72 8.85
CA GLY A 61 6.83 17.90 9.70
C GLY A 61 8.33 18.04 9.91
N GLY A 62 8.91 19.00 9.20
CA GLY A 62 10.36 19.12 9.07
C GLY A 62 11.09 18.97 10.39
N ASN A 63 12.23 18.27 10.34
CA ASN A 63 13.24 18.38 11.38
C ASN A 63 13.92 19.76 11.23
N GLN A 64 13.16 20.81 11.56
CA GLN A 64 13.69 22.09 12.00
C GLN A 64 14.08 21.92 13.48
N GLY A 65 15.07 21.07 13.73
CA GLY A 65 15.87 21.11 14.94
C GLY A 65 16.98 22.13 14.79
N SER A 66 16.61 23.40 14.60
CA SER A 66 17.52 24.51 14.84
C SER A 66 17.76 24.59 16.35
N SER A 67 18.88 24.03 16.80
CA SER A 67 19.53 24.45 18.04
C SER A 67 21.00 24.08 17.96
N GLY A 68 21.71 24.78 17.07
CA GLY A 68 23.11 25.06 17.31
C GLY A 68 23.23 25.87 18.61
N ASN A 69 23.56 25.19 19.70
CA ASN A 69 24.19 25.82 20.85
C ASN A 69 25.17 24.84 21.49
N ARG A 70 26.31 24.63 20.83
CA ARG A 70 27.55 24.18 21.48
C ARG A 70 28.44 25.40 21.74
N GLY A 71 27.90 26.41 22.40
CA GLY A 71 28.72 27.24 23.32
C GLY A 71 28.87 26.39 24.58
N GLY A 72 30.06 26.05 25.04
CA GLY A 72 31.10 26.95 25.51
C GLY A 72 31.53 26.36 26.86
N GLY A 73 32.80 26.50 27.21
CA GLY A 73 33.49 25.73 28.25
C GLY A 73 32.75 25.59 29.59
N ASN A 74 32.97 24.44 30.24
CA ASN A 74 33.50 24.39 31.61
C ASN A 74 33.67 22.92 32.05
N ARG A 75 34.92 22.44 31.97
CA ARG A 75 35.64 21.54 32.89
C ARG A 75 36.75 20.83 32.13
#